data_AF-A0A2K5LIN0-F1
#
_entry.id   AF-A0A2K5LIN0-F1
#
_cell.length_a   1.000
_cell.length_b   1.000
_cell.length_c   1.000
_cell.angle_alpha   90.00
_cell.angle_beta   90.00
_cell.angle_gamma   90.00
#
_symmetry.space_group_name_H-M   'P 1'
#
loop_
_entity.id
_entity.type
_entity.pdbx_description
1 polymer ?
#
loop_
_entity_poly.entity_id
_entity_poly.type
_entity_poly.pdbx_seq_one_letter_code
_entity_poly.pdbx_strand_id
1 'polypeptide(L)'
;MEVTTRLTWNDENHLRKLLGNVSLSLLYKSSVHGGSIEDMVQRCSHQGYTITMTYINENMIVAFVLGNYINLRESSTEPNDSLWFSLQKKNDTTEIETLFLNTAPKIIDKQLVCRLSKDDIFIIRPDNKIYLDRMMTKNLKLRFYGHLQFLECEVFRVEGTKYNLEYTKRIMKAREHRNKLLADIRAYKPYADLVSEIRILLVGPVGSGKSSFFNSVKSVFHGHVTGQAIVGSDTTSITERYRIYSVKDGKNGKSLPFMLCDTMGIDGAEGAGLCMDDIPYILKGCIPDRYQFNPRKPITPEHSTFITSPSLKDRIHCVAYVLDITSIDNLSSKMLAKFKQVHKEVLNCGVAHVALLTKVDDCSEILQDNFLNLSRSMTSQRQVMNIHKMLDIPISSILMVGNYASDLELDPMNDILILSALRQMLRAADDFLEDLPLEETGAIERVLQPCI
;
A
#
# COMPACT_ATOMS: atom_id res chain seq x y z
N MET A 1 -18.71 20.71 37.05
CA MET A 1 -19.42 19.92 36.02
C MET A 1 -18.38 19.36 35.09
N GLU A 2 -18.37 18.05 34.89
CA GLU A 2 -17.47 17.41 33.93
C GLU A 2 -17.89 17.84 32.52
N VAL A 3 -16.95 18.38 31.74
CA VAL A 3 -17.24 18.87 30.37
C VAL A 3 -17.30 17.66 29.45
N THR A 4 -18.49 17.30 28.98
CA THR A 4 -18.68 16.16 28.07
C THR A 4 -18.56 16.60 26.60
N THR A 5 -17.90 15.78 25.79
CA THR A 5 -17.72 16.03 24.35
C THR A 5 -18.96 15.63 23.54
N ARG A 6 -19.19 16.30 22.40
CA ARG A 6 -20.15 15.86 21.37
C ARG A 6 -19.56 14.80 20.43
N LEU A 7 -18.25 14.56 20.48
CA LEU A 7 -17.57 13.58 19.65
C LEU A 7 -18.04 12.19 20.05
N THR A 8 -18.62 11.46 19.10
CA THR A 8 -19.06 10.10 19.38
C THR A 8 -17.86 9.16 19.40
N TRP A 9 -17.97 8.06 20.15
CA TRP A 9 -16.91 7.03 20.19
C TRP A 9 -16.54 6.50 18.80
N ASN A 10 -17.52 6.39 17.89
CA ASN A 10 -17.27 5.97 16.52
C ASN A 10 -16.44 7.01 15.75
N ASP A 11 -16.81 8.29 15.83
CA ASP A 11 -16.08 9.38 15.18
C ASP A 11 -14.65 9.50 15.72
N GLU A 12 -14.49 9.38 17.05
CA GLU A 12 -13.18 9.35 17.71
C GLU A 12 -12.32 8.20 17.18
N ASN A 13 -12.84 6.98 17.10
CA ASN A 13 -12.07 5.84 16.58
C ASN A 13 -11.60 6.04 15.14
N HIS A 14 -12.44 6.61 14.27
CA HIS A 14 -12.01 6.89 12.89
C HIS A 14 -10.87 7.92 12.86
N LEU A 15 -10.91 8.92 13.74
CA LEU A 15 -9.85 9.92 13.86
C LEU A 15 -8.57 9.36 14.45
N ARG A 16 -8.68 8.52 15.47
CA ARG A 16 -7.53 7.82 16.05
C ARG A 16 -6.82 7.01 14.99
N LYS A 17 -7.55 6.26 14.15
CA LYS A 17 -6.97 5.53 13.01
C LYS A 17 -6.33 6.45 11.96
N LEU A 18 -6.97 7.58 11.65
CA LEU A 18 -6.43 8.55 10.69
C LEU A 18 -5.10 9.16 11.16
N LEU A 19 -5.00 9.48 12.45
CA LEU A 19 -3.88 10.22 13.03
C LEU A 19 -2.79 9.30 13.61
N GLY A 20 -2.93 7.98 13.48
CA GLY A 20 -1.91 7.01 13.94
C GLY A 20 -2.03 6.63 15.41
N ASN A 21 -3.24 6.25 15.85
CA ASN A 21 -3.58 5.77 17.19
C ASN A 21 -3.30 6.75 18.33
N VAL A 22 -3.60 8.02 18.11
CA VAL A 22 -3.53 9.08 19.13
C VAL A 22 -4.62 8.93 20.20
N SER A 23 -4.48 9.61 21.34
CA SER A 23 -5.57 9.90 22.29
C SER A 23 -5.98 11.37 22.19
N LEU A 24 -7.28 11.62 22.40
CA LEU A 24 -7.87 12.96 22.34
C LEU A 24 -8.35 13.37 23.73
N SER A 25 -7.88 14.52 24.21
CA SER A 25 -8.29 15.07 25.51
C SER A 25 -8.99 16.42 25.30
N LEU A 26 -10.25 16.55 25.70
CA LEU A 26 -11.03 17.78 25.51
C LEU A 26 -10.45 18.95 26.33
N LEU A 27 -10.11 20.05 25.67
CA LEU A 27 -9.55 21.27 26.27
C LEU A 27 -10.56 22.42 26.33
N TYR A 28 -11.40 22.52 25.30
CA TYR A 28 -12.32 23.64 25.13
C TYR A 28 -13.62 23.18 24.48
N LYS A 29 -14.71 23.86 24.85
CA LYS A 29 -16.07 23.66 24.35
C LYS A 29 -16.79 25.00 24.42
N SER A 30 -17.23 25.53 23.29
CA SER A 30 -17.76 26.90 23.19
C SER A 30 -19.02 27.14 24.05
N SER A 31 -19.89 26.15 24.20
CA SER A 31 -21.08 26.24 25.07
C SER A 31 -20.79 26.32 26.57
N VAL A 32 -19.62 25.83 27.01
CA VAL A 32 -19.22 25.83 28.43
C VAL A 32 -18.27 26.97 28.75
N HIS A 33 -17.35 27.25 27.83
CA HIS A 33 -16.25 28.18 28.07
C HIS A 33 -16.47 29.56 27.42
N GLY A 34 -17.58 29.76 26.70
CA GLY A 34 -17.92 30.99 25.98
C GLY A 34 -17.36 31.00 24.55
N GLY A 35 -18.03 31.73 23.65
CA GLY A 35 -17.70 31.78 22.21
C GLY A 35 -16.53 32.70 21.81
N SER A 36 -15.77 33.20 22.79
CA SER A 36 -14.61 34.07 22.51
C SER A 36 -13.44 33.25 21.96
N ILE A 37 -12.93 33.65 20.79
CA ILE A 37 -11.71 33.06 20.21
C ILE A 37 -10.49 33.32 21.10
N GLU A 38 -10.46 34.44 21.82
CA GLU A 38 -9.38 34.79 22.73
C GLU A 38 -9.31 33.81 23.91
N ASP A 39 -10.46 33.44 24.48
CA ASP A 39 -10.57 32.49 25.59
C ASP A 39 -10.19 31.07 25.15
N MET A 40 -10.63 30.68 23.94
CA MET A 40 -10.23 29.41 23.32
C MET A 40 -8.71 29.33 23.22
N VAL A 41 -8.08 30.37 22.68
CA VAL A 41 -6.62 30.42 22.48
C VAL A 41 -5.89 30.41 23.82
N GLN A 42 -6.35 31.17 24.81
CA GLN A 42 -5.72 31.18 26.14
C GLN A 42 -5.71 29.79 26.78
N ARG A 43 -6.80 29.02 26.62
CA ARG A 43 -6.91 27.65 27.17
C ARG A 43 -6.08 26.63 26.38
N CYS A 44 -6.01 26.77 25.06
CA CYS A 44 -5.36 25.79 24.19
C CYS A 44 -3.89 26.08 23.92
N SER A 45 -3.39 27.27 24.31
CA SER A 45 -1.98 27.64 24.20
C SER A 45 -1.10 26.71 25.04
N HIS A 46 0.08 26.37 24.51
CA HIS A 46 1.06 25.47 25.15
C HIS A 46 0.56 24.02 25.39
N GLN A 47 -0.53 23.60 24.75
CA GLN A 47 -1.04 22.23 24.86
C GLN A 47 -0.42 21.27 23.83
N GLY A 48 0.52 21.74 23.00
CA GLY A 48 1.06 20.98 21.88
C GLY A 48 0.05 20.87 20.74
N TYR A 49 0.07 19.73 20.03
CA TYR A 49 -0.82 19.48 18.91
C TYR A 49 -2.27 19.42 19.37
N THR A 50 -3.14 20.05 18.57
CA THR A 50 -4.54 20.24 18.92
C THR A 50 -5.42 20.08 17.68
N ILE A 51 -6.65 19.59 17.90
CA ILE A 51 -7.68 19.50 16.87
C ILE A 51 -8.79 20.46 17.24
N THR A 52 -9.09 21.41 16.36
CA THR A 52 -10.33 22.19 16.46
C THR A 52 -11.40 21.47 15.67
N MET A 53 -12.56 21.24 16.27
CA MET A 53 -13.71 20.59 15.66
C MET A 53 -14.91 21.51 15.71
N THR A 54 -15.45 21.84 14.54
CA THR A 54 -16.65 22.66 14.38
C THR A 54 -17.80 21.78 13.90
N TYR A 55 -18.81 21.62 14.75
CA TYR A 55 -19.98 20.78 14.49
C TYR A 55 -20.99 21.57 13.67
N ILE A 56 -21.02 21.34 12.37
CA ILE A 56 -21.96 22.00 11.44
C ILE A 56 -23.40 21.59 11.77
N ASN A 57 -23.61 20.28 11.93
CA ASN A 57 -24.84 19.67 12.41
C ASN A 57 -24.50 18.32 13.07
N GLU A 58 -25.49 17.51 13.43
CA GLU A 58 -25.27 16.21 14.08
C GLU A 58 -24.50 15.19 13.22
N ASN A 59 -24.52 15.39 11.89
CA ASN A 59 -23.96 14.47 10.90
C ASN A 59 -22.70 15.00 10.22
N MET A 60 -22.26 16.22 10.53
CA MET A 60 -21.17 16.87 9.82
C MET A 60 -20.27 17.67 10.75
N ILE A 61 -18.98 17.33 10.71
CA ILE A 61 -17.92 18.01 11.46
C ILE A 61 -16.89 18.50 10.46
N VAL A 62 -16.46 19.75 10.62
CA VAL A 62 -15.28 20.30 9.93
C VAL A 62 -14.23 20.54 10.99
N ALA A 63 -13.03 20.05 10.76
CA ALA A 63 -11.97 20.10 11.75
C ALA A 63 -10.61 20.36 11.11
N PHE A 64 -9.69 20.87 11.91
CA PHE A 64 -8.30 21.02 11.52
C PHE A 64 -7.35 20.80 12.69
N VAL A 65 -6.15 20.34 12.36
CA VAL A 65 -5.04 20.15 13.31
C VAL A 65 -4.11 21.36 13.28
N LEU A 66 -3.75 21.83 14.47
CA LEU A 66 -2.70 22.82 14.69
C LEU A 66 -1.56 22.22 15.52
N GLY A 67 -0.33 22.66 15.22
CA GLY A 67 0.86 22.32 16.00
C GLY A 67 0.93 23.00 17.37
N ASN A 68 0.68 24.31 17.41
CA ASN A 68 0.63 25.08 18.66
C ASN A 68 -0.21 26.35 18.47
N TYR A 69 -1.14 26.61 19.39
CA TYR A 69 -2.01 27.80 19.38
C TYR A 69 -1.25 29.12 19.60
N ILE A 70 -0.01 29.09 20.10
CA ILE A 70 0.84 30.28 20.25
C ILE A 70 1.07 30.96 18.89
N ASN A 71 1.24 30.16 17.83
CA ASN A 71 1.52 30.65 16.48
C ASN A 71 0.31 31.33 15.80
N LEU A 72 -0.84 31.40 16.47
CA LEU A 72 -2.05 32.05 15.94
C LEU A 72 -2.04 33.58 16.12
N ARG A 73 -1.24 34.11 17.05
CA ARG A 73 -1.15 35.54 17.38
C ARG A 73 -0.02 36.27 16.66
N GLU A 74 1.01 35.57 16.21
CA GLU A 74 2.22 36.17 15.68
C GLU A 74 2.34 36.05 14.16
N SER A 75 3.04 37.01 13.54
CA SER A 75 3.59 36.92 12.20
C SER A 75 4.75 35.91 12.16
N SER A 76 4.51 34.68 12.63
CA SER A 76 5.54 33.64 12.69
C SER A 76 6.05 33.34 11.28
N THR A 77 7.37 33.36 11.12
CA THR A 77 8.10 33.03 9.89
C THR A 77 8.16 31.53 9.61
N GLU A 78 7.67 30.69 10.51
CA GLU A 78 7.57 29.25 10.28
C GLU A 78 6.36 28.92 9.39
N PRO A 79 6.51 27.98 8.43
CA PRO A 79 5.38 27.47 7.66
C PRO A 79 4.42 26.77 8.60
N ASN A 80 3.32 27.45 8.96
CA ASN A 80 2.24 26.84 9.70
C ASN A 80 1.42 26.00 8.73
N ASP A 81 1.85 24.77 8.51
CA ASP A 81 1.06 23.79 7.79
C ASP A 81 -0.14 23.38 8.65
N SER A 82 -1.27 23.11 8.01
CA SER A 82 -2.45 22.61 8.70
C SER A 82 -3.12 21.47 7.95
N LEU A 83 -3.56 20.48 8.72
CA LEU A 83 -4.33 19.36 8.22
C LEU A 83 -5.80 19.60 8.51
N TRP A 84 -6.61 19.65 7.47
CA TRP A 84 -8.06 19.79 7.53
C TRP A 84 -8.73 18.46 7.26
N PHE A 85 -9.88 18.25 7.86
CA PHE A 85 -10.72 17.11 7.54
C PHE A 85 -12.18 17.40 7.79
N SER A 86 -13.03 16.66 7.09
CA SER A 86 -14.46 16.63 7.34
C SER A 86 -14.90 15.22 7.67
N LEU A 87 -15.74 15.08 8.69
CA LEU A 87 -16.45 13.84 8.97
C LEU A 87 -17.90 14.02 8.55
N GLN A 88 -18.40 13.10 7.73
CA GLN A 88 -19.78 13.10 7.26
C GLN A 88 -20.42 11.73 7.53
N LYS A 89 -21.53 11.72 8.26
CA LYS A 89 -22.31 10.50 8.52
C LYS A 89 -23.31 10.27 7.39
N LYS A 90 -23.20 9.12 6.72
CA LYS A 90 -24.12 8.68 5.65
C LYS A 90 -24.46 7.20 5.86
N ASN A 91 -25.75 6.87 5.96
CA ASN A 91 -26.25 5.49 6.00
C ASN A 91 -25.46 4.59 6.98
N ASP A 92 -25.33 5.02 8.25
CA ASP A 92 -24.58 4.34 9.32
C ASP A 92 -23.06 4.17 9.10
N THR A 93 -22.49 4.86 8.10
CA THR A 93 -21.05 4.93 7.85
C THR A 93 -20.53 6.36 8.04
N THR A 94 -19.33 6.49 8.62
CA THR A 94 -18.63 7.78 8.75
C THR A 94 -17.61 7.89 7.61
N GLU A 95 -17.83 8.81 6.68
CA GLU A 95 -16.86 9.18 5.65
C GLU A 95 -15.94 10.27 6.19
N ILE A 96 -14.63 10.11 5.99
CA ILE A 96 -13.63 11.14 6.32
C ILE A 96 -12.90 11.57 5.05
N GLU A 97 -12.97 12.87 4.77
CA GLU A 97 -12.19 13.52 3.72
C GLU A 97 -11.12 14.40 4.36
N THR A 98 -9.94 14.45 3.77
CA THR A 98 -8.80 15.20 4.29
C THR A 98 -8.28 16.19 3.25
N LEU A 99 -7.76 17.32 3.71
CA LEU A 99 -7.15 18.36 2.89
C LEU A 99 -5.94 18.91 3.63
N PHE A 100 -4.81 18.99 2.95
CA PHE A 100 -3.59 19.56 3.51
C PHE A 100 -3.34 20.95 2.92
N LEU A 101 -3.01 21.92 3.76
CA LEU A 101 -2.72 23.29 3.35
C LEU A 101 -1.39 23.76 3.94
N ASN A 102 -0.61 24.47 3.12
CA ASN A 102 0.64 25.13 3.53
C ASN A 102 0.39 26.48 4.23
N THR A 103 -0.74 26.59 4.92
CA THR A 103 -1.19 27.77 5.66
C THR A 103 -2.03 27.27 6.82
N ALA A 104 -2.10 28.03 7.90
CA ALA A 104 -2.90 27.71 9.06
C ALA A 104 -3.78 28.90 9.44
N PRO A 105 -4.90 28.64 10.15
CA PRO A 105 -5.68 29.71 10.75
C PRO A 105 -4.84 30.64 11.62
N LYS A 106 -5.22 31.91 11.69
CA LYS A 106 -4.64 32.96 12.54
C LYS A 106 -5.74 33.81 13.15
N ILE A 107 -5.45 34.51 14.25
CA ILE A 107 -6.44 35.42 14.85
C ILE A 107 -6.36 36.77 14.15
N ILE A 108 -7.47 37.22 13.59
CA ILE A 108 -7.61 38.52 12.94
C ILE A 108 -8.95 39.11 13.38
N ASP A 109 -8.94 40.30 13.99
CA ASP A 109 -10.15 40.99 14.45
C ASP A 109 -11.10 40.10 15.27
N LYS A 110 -10.54 39.38 16.26
CA LYS A 110 -11.24 38.43 17.15
C LYS A 110 -11.90 37.23 16.44
N GLN A 111 -11.55 37.00 15.18
CA GLN A 111 -11.98 35.86 14.38
C GLN A 111 -10.79 34.95 14.13
N LEU A 112 -11.07 33.67 13.93
CA LEU A 112 -10.06 32.72 13.49
C LEU A 112 -10.15 32.60 11.96
N VAL A 113 -9.14 33.12 11.25
CA VAL A 113 -9.14 33.27 9.79
C VAL A 113 -8.00 32.48 9.19
N CYS A 114 -8.27 31.64 8.19
CA CYS A 114 -7.25 31.02 7.35
C CYS A 114 -7.25 31.69 5.98
N ARG A 115 -6.08 32.16 5.54
CA ARG A 115 -5.88 32.77 4.22
C ARG A 115 -4.99 31.92 3.36
N LEU A 116 -5.37 31.78 2.09
CA LEU A 116 -4.50 31.25 1.06
C LEU A 116 -4.23 32.37 0.05
N SER A 117 -2.95 32.74 -0.08
CA SER A 117 -2.53 33.93 -0.83
C SER A 117 -3.21 35.22 -0.31
N LYS A 118 -4.26 35.71 -0.98
CA LYS A 118 -4.99 36.94 -0.60
C LYS A 118 -6.45 36.68 -0.24
N ASP A 119 -6.92 35.45 -0.37
CA ASP A 119 -8.33 35.11 -0.18
C ASP A 119 -8.53 34.43 1.19
N ASP A 120 -9.58 34.86 1.89
CA ASP A 120 -10.06 34.17 3.08
C ASP A 120 -10.72 32.87 2.63
N ILE A 121 -10.16 31.73 3.04
CA ILE A 121 -10.68 30.40 2.69
C ILE A 121 -11.49 29.77 3.84
N PHE A 122 -11.24 30.23 5.07
CA PHE A 122 -11.96 29.79 6.27
C PHE A 122 -12.03 30.91 7.30
N ILE A 123 -13.18 31.03 7.97
CA ILE A 123 -13.38 31.96 9.08
C ILE A 123 -14.25 31.30 10.15
N ILE A 124 -13.84 31.34 11.43
CA ILE A 124 -14.73 31.17 12.58
C ILE A 124 -14.93 32.52 13.25
N ARG A 125 -16.21 32.86 13.46
CA ARG A 125 -16.63 34.08 14.13
C ARG A 125 -17.19 33.80 15.53
N PRO A 126 -17.09 34.77 16.46
CA PRO A 126 -17.66 34.65 17.80
C PRO A 126 -19.19 34.45 17.85
N ASP A 127 -19.92 34.79 16.79
CA ASP A 127 -21.38 34.59 16.67
C ASP A 127 -21.75 33.19 16.16
N ASN A 128 -20.90 32.20 16.43
CA ASN A 128 -21.04 30.80 16.01
C ASN A 128 -21.24 30.60 14.49
N LYS A 129 -20.60 31.46 13.69
CA LYS A 129 -20.61 31.33 12.23
C LYS A 129 -19.27 30.82 11.74
N ILE A 130 -19.34 29.84 10.85
CA ILE A 130 -18.21 29.35 10.06
C ILE A 130 -18.38 29.80 8.61
N TYR A 131 -17.29 30.17 7.97
CA TYR A 131 -17.19 30.39 6.54
C TYR A 131 -16.23 29.36 5.95
N LEU A 132 -16.60 28.77 4.81
CA LEU A 132 -15.71 27.97 3.97
C LEU A 132 -15.89 28.38 2.52
N ASP A 133 -14.78 28.58 1.82
CA ASP A 133 -14.81 28.91 0.40
C ASP A 133 -15.15 27.69 -0.48
N ARG A 134 -15.26 27.92 -1.79
CA ARG A 134 -15.56 26.86 -2.77
C ARG A 134 -14.42 25.83 -2.88
N MET A 135 -13.18 26.24 -2.72
CA MET A 135 -12.03 25.33 -2.78
C MET A 135 -12.05 24.35 -1.61
N MET A 136 -12.23 24.84 -0.38
CA MET A 136 -12.32 24.03 0.84
C MET A 136 -13.44 23.01 0.74
N THR A 137 -14.63 23.49 0.36
CA THR A 137 -15.85 22.67 0.34
C THR A 137 -15.81 21.60 -0.73
N LYS A 138 -15.22 21.90 -1.91
CA LYS A 138 -14.99 20.89 -2.95
C LYS A 138 -14.04 19.79 -2.50
N ASN A 139 -12.90 20.15 -1.90
CA ASN A 139 -11.88 19.18 -1.49
C ASN A 139 -12.33 18.33 -0.29
N LEU A 140 -13.06 18.92 0.65
CA LEU A 140 -13.66 18.23 1.79
C LEU A 140 -15.04 17.59 1.45
N LYS A 141 -15.45 17.60 0.17
CA LYS A 141 -16.74 17.08 -0.32
C LYS A 141 -17.95 17.54 0.50
N LEU A 142 -17.95 18.79 0.94
CA LEU A 142 -19.03 19.40 1.72
C LEU A 142 -20.15 19.89 0.81
N ARG A 143 -21.40 19.82 1.29
CA ARG A 143 -22.61 20.21 0.54
C ARG A 143 -23.04 21.68 0.74
N PHE A 144 -22.14 22.54 1.20
CA PHE A 144 -22.40 23.97 1.38
C PHE A 144 -21.15 24.77 1.02
N TYR A 145 -21.30 26.07 0.78
CA TYR A 145 -20.20 27.03 0.67
C TYR A 145 -20.67 28.39 1.22
N GLY A 146 -19.73 29.20 1.70
CA GLY A 146 -20.04 30.48 2.35
C GLY A 146 -20.31 30.32 3.85
N HIS A 147 -21.12 31.23 4.40
CA HIS A 147 -21.39 31.31 5.83
C HIS A 147 -22.47 30.31 6.26
N LEU A 148 -22.23 29.66 7.40
CA LEU A 148 -23.17 28.74 8.02
C LEU A 148 -23.05 28.82 9.55
N GLN A 149 -24.15 28.59 10.27
CA GLN A 149 -24.15 28.59 11.72
C GLN A 149 -23.83 27.19 12.25
N PHE A 150 -22.81 27.07 13.09
CA PHE A 150 -22.43 25.79 13.69
C PHE A 150 -23.04 25.62 15.09
N LEU A 151 -23.20 24.37 15.51
CA LEU A 151 -23.81 23.99 16.79
C LEU A 151 -22.85 24.11 17.96
N GLU A 152 -21.58 23.74 17.75
CA GLU A 152 -20.55 23.71 18.79
C GLU A 152 -19.16 23.81 18.18
N CYS A 153 -18.21 24.39 18.92
CA CYS A 153 -16.78 24.29 18.66
C CYS A 153 -16.09 23.62 19.85
N GLU A 154 -15.38 22.52 19.59
CA GLU A 154 -14.57 21.81 20.58
C GLU A 154 -13.09 21.82 20.17
N VAL A 155 -12.20 21.90 21.14
CA VAL A 155 -10.76 21.75 20.89
C VAL A 155 -10.23 20.61 21.73
N PHE A 156 -9.48 19.70 21.11
CA PHE A 156 -8.86 18.55 21.75
C PHE A 156 -7.35 18.66 21.70
N ARG A 157 -6.68 18.28 22.78
CA ARG A 157 -5.25 17.95 22.78
C ARG A 157 -5.05 16.60 22.11
N VAL A 158 -4.04 16.50 21.25
CA VAL A 158 -3.61 15.25 20.62
C VAL A 158 -2.40 14.72 21.35
N GLU A 159 -2.51 13.52 21.88
CA GLU A 159 -1.45 12.84 22.61
C GLU A 159 -1.07 11.53 21.91
N GLY A 160 0.21 11.25 21.77
CA GLY A 160 0.69 10.02 21.15
C GLY A 160 2.20 10.04 20.92
N THR A 161 2.86 8.92 21.17
CA THR A 161 4.34 8.79 21.12
C THR A 161 4.95 8.98 19.73
N LYS A 162 4.14 8.90 18.66
CA LYS A 162 4.58 9.06 17.26
C LYS A 162 3.90 10.21 16.49
N TYR A 163 3.04 11.00 17.13
CA TYR A 163 2.28 12.01 16.39
C TYR A 163 3.15 13.24 16.05
N ASN A 164 3.42 13.42 14.76
CA ASN A 164 3.94 14.66 14.19
C ASN A 164 3.16 14.95 12.90
N LEU A 165 2.81 16.22 12.67
CA LEU A 165 2.15 16.67 11.44
C LEU A 165 2.89 16.20 10.19
N GLU A 166 4.23 16.12 10.22
CA GLU A 166 5.03 15.60 9.11
C GLU A 166 4.76 14.12 8.81
N TYR A 167 4.59 13.29 9.85
CA TYR A 167 4.21 11.90 9.68
C TYR A 167 2.80 11.78 9.07
N THR A 168 1.84 12.57 9.56
CA THR A 168 0.47 12.54 9.02
C THR A 168 0.42 13.02 7.55
N LYS A 169 1.17 14.07 7.20
CA LYS A 169 1.36 14.50 5.81
C LYS A 169 1.88 13.36 4.95
N ARG A 170 2.91 12.67 5.44
CA ARG A 170 3.54 11.55 4.74
C ARG A 170 2.55 10.42 4.48
N ILE A 171 1.78 10.01 5.48
CA ILE A 171 0.73 8.98 5.35
C ILE A 171 -0.37 9.41 4.37
N MET A 172 -0.76 10.69 4.34
CA MET A 172 -1.75 11.17 3.38
C MET A 172 -1.25 11.15 1.94
N LYS A 173 -0.05 11.66 1.70
CA LYS A 173 0.59 11.58 0.37
C LYS A 173 0.75 10.12 -0.05
N ALA A 174 1.08 9.24 0.91
CA ALA A 174 1.15 7.81 0.66
C ALA A 174 -0.20 7.23 0.22
N ARG A 175 -1.31 7.56 0.89
CA ARG A 175 -2.66 7.13 0.47
C ARG A 175 -3.01 7.60 -0.94
N GLU A 176 -2.70 8.85 -1.28
CA GLU A 176 -2.94 9.37 -2.62
C GLU A 176 -2.11 8.60 -3.67
N HIS A 177 -0.83 8.41 -3.41
CA HIS A 177 0.07 7.67 -4.30
C HIS A 177 -0.35 6.20 -4.46
N ARG A 178 -0.70 5.54 -3.36
CA ARG A 178 -1.29 4.19 -3.33
C ARG A 178 -2.52 4.11 -4.23
N ASN A 179 -3.43 5.08 -4.15
CA ASN A 179 -4.64 5.08 -4.97
C ASN A 179 -4.33 5.25 -6.47
N LYS A 180 -3.31 6.04 -6.82
CA LYS A 180 -2.80 6.14 -8.20
C LYS A 180 -2.27 4.79 -8.69
N LEU A 181 -1.42 4.13 -7.89
CA LEU A 181 -0.89 2.79 -8.22
C LEU A 181 -2.00 1.74 -8.39
N LEU A 182 -3.01 1.76 -7.52
CA LEU A 182 -4.17 0.87 -7.65
C LEU A 182 -4.93 1.14 -8.95
N ALA A 183 -5.17 2.41 -9.29
CA ALA A 183 -5.83 2.78 -10.54
C ALA A 183 -5.03 2.32 -11.76
N ASP A 184 -3.71 2.52 -11.75
CA ASP A 184 -2.80 2.09 -12.82
C ASP A 184 -2.87 0.57 -13.02
N ILE A 185 -2.77 -0.22 -11.95
CA ILE A 185 -2.80 -1.70 -12.05
C ILE A 185 -4.19 -2.22 -12.42
N ARG A 186 -5.27 -1.53 -12.01
CA ARG A 186 -6.64 -1.88 -12.44
C ARG A 186 -6.89 -1.59 -13.92
N ALA A 187 -6.26 -0.55 -14.45
CA ALA A 187 -6.37 -0.15 -15.86
C ALA A 187 -5.40 -0.89 -16.77
N TYR A 188 -4.39 -1.55 -16.19
CA TYR A 188 -3.38 -2.30 -16.92
C TYR A 188 -4.00 -3.37 -17.82
N LYS A 189 -3.39 -3.54 -18.99
CA LYS A 189 -3.65 -4.62 -19.94
C LYS A 189 -2.30 -5.16 -20.42
N PRO A 190 -2.12 -6.48 -20.51
CA PRO A 190 -0.91 -7.07 -21.05
C PRO A 190 -0.59 -6.56 -22.46
N TYR A 191 0.71 -6.52 -22.79
CA TYR A 191 1.20 -6.05 -24.07
C TYR A 191 0.42 -6.64 -25.26
N ALA A 192 -0.06 -5.75 -26.13
CA ALA A 192 -0.83 -6.05 -27.35
C ALA A 192 -2.01 -7.03 -27.16
N ASP A 193 -2.56 -7.13 -25.94
CA ASP A 193 -3.61 -8.10 -25.58
C ASP A 193 -3.24 -9.56 -25.94
N LEU A 194 -1.93 -9.89 -26.04
CA LEU A 194 -1.45 -11.23 -26.40
C LEU A 194 -1.90 -12.31 -25.40
N VAL A 195 -2.06 -11.92 -24.14
CA VAL A 195 -2.64 -12.73 -23.06
C VAL A 195 -3.62 -11.88 -22.25
N SER A 196 -4.60 -12.53 -21.61
CA SER A 196 -5.54 -11.84 -20.73
C SER A 196 -4.98 -11.57 -19.34
N GLU A 197 -4.02 -12.38 -18.88
CA GLU A 197 -3.49 -12.34 -17.52
C GLU A 197 -1.99 -12.69 -17.52
N ILE A 198 -1.17 -11.88 -16.85
CA ILE A 198 0.26 -12.16 -16.62
C ILE A 198 0.42 -13.19 -15.49
N ARG A 199 1.18 -14.26 -15.71
CA ARG A 199 1.56 -15.23 -14.67
C ARG A 199 2.94 -14.90 -14.09
N ILE A 200 2.97 -14.57 -12.81
CA ILE A 200 4.19 -14.27 -12.06
C ILE A 200 4.51 -15.44 -11.12
N LEU A 201 5.64 -16.12 -11.34
CA LEU A 201 6.09 -17.23 -10.51
C LEU A 201 6.91 -16.73 -9.31
N LEU A 202 6.53 -17.16 -8.10
CA LEU A 202 7.24 -16.88 -6.87
C LEU A 202 8.16 -18.06 -6.53
N VAL A 203 9.48 -17.86 -6.57
CA VAL A 203 10.48 -18.91 -6.29
C VAL A 203 11.42 -18.45 -5.19
N GLY A 204 11.71 -19.30 -4.22
CA GLY A 204 12.58 -18.93 -3.10
C GLY A 204 12.62 -19.96 -1.98
N PRO A 205 13.49 -19.78 -0.97
CA PRO A 205 13.67 -20.73 0.12
C PRO A 205 12.39 -20.93 0.93
N VAL A 206 12.35 -21.99 1.73
CA VAL A 206 11.36 -22.10 2.81
C VAL A 206 11.46 -20.87 3.72
N GLY A 207 10.32 -20.33 4.16
CA GLY A 207 10.29 -19.16 5.06
C GLY A 207 10.60 -17.79 4.43
N SER A 208 10.88 -17.73 3.11
CA SER A 208 11.18 -16.48 2.39
C SER A 208 9.99 -15.55 2.17
N GLY A 209 8.77 -15.97 2.51
CA GLY A 209 7.58 -15.11 2.42
C GLY A 209 6.83 -15.14 1.07
N LYS A 210 7.00 -16.16 0.22
CA LYS A 210 6.26 -16.32 -1.06
C LYS A 210 4.73 -16.27 -0.87
N SER A 211 4.19 -17.21 -0.10
CA SER A 211 2.75 -17.31 0.19
C SER A 211 2.22 -16.08 0.93
N SER A 212 3.06 -15.50 1.79
CA SER A 212 2.76 -14.26 2.51
C SER A 212 2.71 -13.03 1.58
N PHE A 213 3.57 -12.97 0.57
CA PHE A 213 3.54 -11.91 -0.44
C PHE A 213 2.25 -11.98 -1.26
N PHE A 214 1.82 -13.18 -1.68
CA PHE A 214 0.52 -13.36 -2.33
C PHE A 214 -0.64 -12.85 -1.45
N ASN A 215 -0.69 -13.28 -0.18
CA ASN A 215 -1.71 -12.81 0.75
C ASN A 215 -1.66 -11.29 0.90
N SER A 216 -0.48 -10.68 0.90
CA SER A 216 -0.30 -9.23 1.01
C SER A 216 -0.87 -8.52 -0.22
N VAL A 217 -0.50 -8.94 -1.44
CA VAL A 217 -1.06 -8.43 -2.70
C VAL A 217 -2.58 -8.54 -2.68
N LYS A 218 -3.13 -9.71 -2.35
CA LYS A 218 -4.57 -9.92 -2.27
C LYS A 218 -5.24 -8.97 -1.26
N SER A 219 -4.60 -8.77 -0.11
CA SER A 219 -5.11 -7.91 0.96
C SER A 219 -5.27 -6.46 0.50
N VAL A 220 -4.29 -5.93 -0.25
CA VAL A 220 -4.33 -4.56 -0.80
C VAL A 220 -5.57 -4.36 -1.68
N PHE A 221 -5.84 -5.31 -2.58
CA PHE A 221 -6.99 -5.24 -3.49
C PHE A 221 -8.32 -5.61 -2.84
N HIS A 222 -8.32 -6.39 -1.75
CA HIS A 222 -9.54 -6.68 -0.98
C HIS A 222 -9.90 -5.58 0.02
N GLY A 223 -8.94 -4.76 0.45
CA GLY A 223 -9.15 -3.68 1.43
C GLY A 223 -9.08 -4.14 2.89
N HIS A 224 -8.68 -5.39 3.16
CA HIS A 224 -8.40 -5.89 4.50
C HIS A 224 -7.37 -7.03 4.44
N VAL A 225 -6.71 -7.34 5.55
CA VAL A 225 -5.75 -8.47 5.62
C VAL A 225 -6.47 -9.79 5.30
N THR A 226 -5.84 -10.64 4.49
CA THR A 226 -6.35 -11.93 4.04
C THR A 226 -5.34 -13.05 4.26
N GLY A 227 -5.83 -14.28 4.47
CA GLY A 227 -5.01 -15.48 4.65
C GLY A 227 -5.48 -16.65 3.80
N GLN A 228 -5.46 -16.51 2.46
CA GLN A 228 -5.89 -17.59 1.56
C GLN A 228 -4.80 -18.63 1.34
N ALA A 229 -3.56 -18.20 1.11
CA ALA A 229 -2.43 -19.13 1.09
C ALA A 229 -2.02 -19.43 2.53
N ILE A 230 -1.70 -20.71 2.79
CA ILE A 230 -1.25 -21.15 4.11
C ILE A 230 0.12 -20.53 4.37
N VAL A 231 0.25 -19.83 5.51
CA VAL A 231 1.51 -19.24 5.97
C VAL A 231 1.84 -19.84 7.32
N GLY A 232 3.09 -20.25 7.50
CA GLY A 232 3.62 -20.70 8.77
C GLY A 232 5.15 -20.78 8.72
N SER A 233 5.76 -20.91 9.89
CA SER A 233 7.19 -21.15 10.05
C SER A 233 7.40 -22.60 10.45
N ASP A 234 7.86 -23.42 9.52
CA ASP A 234 8.34 -24.77 9.80
C ASP A 234 9.72 -24.95 9.16
N THR A 235 10.47 -25.94 9.65
CA THR A 235 11.74 -26.39 9.09
C THR A 235 11.61 -26.92 7.66
N THR A 236 10.45 -27.50 7.33
CA THR A 236 10.10 -28.00 5.99
C THR A 236 9.08 -27.09 5.30
N SER A 237 8.95 -27.22 3.97
CA SER A 237 8.01 -26.40 3.20
C SER A 237 6.57 -26.76 3.52
N ILE A 238 5.82 -25.82 4.11
CA ILE A 238 4.37 -25.96 4.32
C ILE A 238 3.61 -25.96 2.99
N THR A 239 4.06 -25.14 2.04
CA THR A 239 3.55 -25.17 0.67
C THR A 239 4.13 -26.39 -0.02
N GLU A 240 3.35 -27.44 -0.19
CA GLU A 240 3.75 -28.65 -0.91
C GLU A 240 3.11 -28.75 -2.30
N ARG A 241 2.16 -27.86 -2.61
CA ARG A 241 1.42 -27.82 -3.86
C ARG A 241 1.78 -26.60 -4.69
N TYR A 242 1.85 -26.78 -6.00
CA TYR A 242 1.84 -25.66 -6.93
C TYR A 242 0.48 -24.97 -6.88
N ARG A 243 0.46 -23.65 -6.75
CA ARG A 243 -0.78 -22.89 -6.59
C ARG A 243 -0.80 -21.70 -7.53
N ILE A 244 -1.81 -21.60 -8.37
CA ILE A 244 -2.05 -20.43 -9.23
C ILE A 244 -3.19 -19.63 -8.59
N TYR A 245 -2.88 -18.41 -8.15
CA TYR A 245 -3.85 -17.56 -7.49
C TYR A 245 -4.23 -16.36 -8.37
N SER A 246 -5.51 -16.28 -8.73
CA SER A 246 -6.14 -15.08 -9.27
C SER A 246 -6.45 -14.08 -8.15
N VAL A 247 -6.20 -12.79 -8.38
CA VAL A 247 -6.60 -11.72 -7.47
C VAL A 247 -7.81 -10.99 -8.02
N LYS A 248 -8.77 -10.68 -7.15
CA LYS A 248 -9.98 -9.90 -7.49
C LYS A 248 -9.93 -8.52 -6.83
N ASP A 249 -10.50 -7.53 -7.52
CA ASP A 249 -10.64 -6.16 -7.01
C ASP A 249 -11.82 -6.05 -6.03
N GLY A 250 -11.58 -6.41 -4.77
CA GLY A 250 -12.62 -6.61 -3.76
C GLY A 250 -13.24 -8.01 -3.78
N LYS A 251 -14.13 -8.27 -2.81
CA LYS A 251 -14.70 -9.61 -2.55
C LYS A 251 -15.42 -10.22 -3.77
N ASN A 252 -16.16 -9.39 -4.51
CA ASN A 252 -16.95 -9.79 -5.69
C ASN A 252 -16.52 -9.03 -6.96
N GLY A 253 -15.31 -8.49 -6.98
CA GLY A 253 -14.80 -7.72 -8.11
C GLY A 253 -14.43 -8.57 -9.31
N LYS A 254 -14.05 -7.87 -10.38
CA LYS A 254 -13.42 -8.48 -11.55
C LYS A 254 -12.05 -9.04 -11.18
N SER A 255 -11.65 -10.11 -11.87
CA SER A 255 -10.27 -10.58 -11.81
C SER A 255 -9.34 -9.51 -12.37
N LEU A 256 -8.21 -9.32 -11.70
CA LEU A 256 -7.13 -8.46 -12.18
C LEU A 256 -6.35 -9.18 -13.28
N PRO A 257 -5.70 -8.44 -14.20
CA PRO A 257 -4.97 -8.96 -15.36
C PRO A 257 -3.64 -9.67 -14.99
N PHE A 258 -3.58 -10.32 -13.82
CA PHE A 258 -2.41 -11.07 -13.37
C PHE A 258 -2.78 -12.19 -12.38
N MET A 259 -1.89 -13.17 -12.31
CA MET A 259 -1.93 -14.29 -11.38
C MET A 259 -0.57 -14.46 -10.70
N LEU A 260 -0.60 -14.86 -9.44
CA LEU A 260 0.60 -15.21 -8.67
C LEU A 260 0.68 -16.72 -8.52
N CYS A 261 1.77 -17.29 -9.00
CA CYS A 261 2.04 -18.72 -8.96
C CYS A 261 3.01 -19.02 -7.81
N ASP A 262 2.49 -19.63 -6.74
CA ASP A 262 3.25 -19.97 -5.54
C ASP A 262 3.78 -21.42 -5.63
N THR A 263 5.03 -21.61 -5.22
CA THR A 263 5.72 -22.90 -5.29
C THR A 263 6.11 -23.42 -3.93
N MET A 264 6.39 -24.73 -3.88
CA MET A 264 7.15 -25.29 -2.77
C MET A 264 8.50 -24.57 -2.60
N GLY A 265 8.94 -24.42 -1.35
CA GLY A 265 10.21 -23.78 -1.04
C GLY A 265 11.40 -24.58 -1.54
N ILE A 266 12.45 -23.87 -1.95
CA ILE A 266 13.76 -24.48 -2.21
C ILE A 266 14.40 -24.81 -0.86
N ASP A 267 14.95 -26.02 -0.75
CA ASP A 267 15.69 -26.49 0.41
C ASP A 267 17.14 -26.82 0.03
N GLY A 268 18.10 -26.71 0.94
CA GLY A 268 19.50 -27.04 0.69
C GLY A 268 19.80 -28.54 0.78
N ALA A 269 18.96 -29.30 1.49
CA ALA A 269 19.06 -30.75 1.56
C ALA A 269 18.67 -31.43 0.23
N GLU A 270 19.29 -32.58 -0.03
CA GLU A 270 18.92 -33.43 -1.15
C GLU A 270 17.61 -34.17 -0.86
N GLY A 271 16.74 -34.25 -1.86
CA GLY A 271 15.42 -34.87 -1.70
C GLY A 271 14.47 -34.12 -0.76
N ALA A 272 14.75 -32.85 -0.47
CA ALA A 272 13.88 -31.93 0.26
C ALA A 272 13.59 -30.68 -0.58
N GLY A 273 12.40 -30.09 -0.37
CA GLY A 273 11.94 -28.92 -1.12
C GLY A 273 11.69 -29.19 -2.60
N LEU A 274 11.47 -28.11 -3.35
CA LEU A 274 11.15 -28.15 -4.77
C LEU A 274 12.19 -28.94 -5.58
N CYS A 275 11.73 -29.86 -6.43
CA CYS A 275 12.60 -30.57 -7.37
C CYS A 275 13.04 -29.59 -8.47
N MET A 276 14.36 -29.42 -8.67
CA MET A 276 14.86 -28.46 -9.67
C MET A 276 14.49 -28.88 -11.10
N ASP A 277 14.28 -30.16 -11.35
CA ASP A 277 13.88 -30.70 -12.66
C ASP A 277 12.40 -30.40 -12.99
N ASP A 278 11.60 -29.95 -12.01
CA ASP A 278 10.24 -29.45 -12.26
C ASP A 278 10.25 -28.02 -12.85
N ILE A 279 11.32 -27.23 -12.64
CA ILE A 279 11.38 -25.81 -13.00
C ILE A 279 11.10 -25.56 -14.49
N PRO A 280 11.71 -26.28 -15.45
CA PRO A 280 11.43 -26.06 -16.87
C PRO A 280 9.95 -26.31 -17.21
N TYR A 281 9.31 -27.30 -16.57
CA TYR A 281 7.89 -27.61 -16.78
C TYR A 281 6.98 -26.55 -16.15
N ILE A 282 7.35 -25.98 -15.01
CA ILE A 282 6.64 -24.84 -14.41
C ILE A 282 6.71 -23.64 -15.36
N LEU A 283 7.91 -23.27 -15.81
CA LEU A 283 8.13 -22.10 -16.68
C LEU A 283 7.34 -22.22 -17.99
N LYS A 284 7.32 -23.41 -18.60
CA LYS A 284 6.57 -23.70 -19.83
C LYS A 284 5.06 -23.79 -19.62
N GLY A 285 4.56 -23.81 -18.39
CA GLY A 285 3.12 -23.94 -18.12
C GLY A 285 2.60 -25.38 -18.19
N CYS A 286 3.48 -26.38 -18.11
CA CYS A 286 3.11 -27.80 -18.17
C CYS A 286 2.50 -28.33 -16.87
N ILE A 287 2.72 -27.64 -15.74
CA ILE A 287 2.23 -28.06 -14.42
C ILE A 287 0.87 -27.41 -14.12
N PRO A 288 -0.19 -28.19 -13.83
CA PRO A 288 -1.52 -27.65 -13.52
C PRO A 288 -1.60 -27.10 -12.10
N ASP A 289 -2.57 -26.21 -11.84
CA ASP A 289 -2.90 -25.75 -10.49
C ASP A 289 -3.14 -26.96 -9.56
N ARG A 290 -2.67 -26.84 -8.31
CA ARG A 290 -2.79 -27.84 -7.24
C ARG A 290 -2.01 -29.13 -7.46
N TYR A 291 -1.09 -29.18 -8.42
CA TYR A 291 -0.11 -30.27 -8.50
C TYR A 291 0.62 -30.43 -7.16
N GLN A 292 0.72 -31.66 -6.66
CA GLN A 292 1.47 -31.98 -5.45
C GLN A 292 2.92 -32.25 -5.85
N PHE A 293 3.85 -31.44 -5.35
CA PHE A 293 5.25 -31.64 -5.67
C PHE A 293 5.80 -32.91 -5.01
N ASN A 294 6.72 -33.57 -5.70
CA ASN A 294 7.50 -34.67 -5.16
C ASN A 294 8.99 -34.27 -5.15
N PRO A 295 9.60 -34.05 -3.97
CA PRO A 295 11.00 -33.65 -3.85
C PRO A 295 12.01 -34.60 -4.51
N ARG A 296 11.63 -35.86 -4.76
CA ARG A 296 12.52 -36.92 -5.28
C ARG A 296 12.27 -37.27 -6.73
N LYS A 297 11.15 -36.86 -7.32
CA LYS A 297 10.79 -37.23 -8.69
C LYS A 297 10.06 -36.07 -9.38
N PRO A 298 10.58 -35.57 -10.51
CA PRO A 298 9.87 -34.54 -11.27
C PRO A 298 8.58 -35.08 -11.87
N ILE A 299 7.67 -34.17 -12.20
CA ILE A 299 6.53 -34.49 -13.05
C ILE A 299 7.03 -34.99 -14.41
N THR A 300 6.30 -35.94 -15.00
CA THR A 300 6.61 -36.47 -16.32
C THR A 300 5.39 -36.35 -17.24
N PRO A 301 5.57 -36.35 -18.58
CA PRO A 301 4.46 -36.29 -19.52
C PRO A 301 3.42 -37.41 -19.37
N GLU A 302 3.79 -38.53 -18.75
CA GLU A 302 2.88 -39.64 -18.45
C GLU A 302 1.95 -39.36 -17.25
N HIS A 303 2.21 -38.30 -16.48
CA HIS A 303 1.33 -37.90 -15.38
C HIS A 303 -0.02 -37.45 -15.93
N SER A 304 -1.12 -37.97 -15.37
CA SER A 304 -2.48 -37.81 -15.93
C SER A 304 -2.96 -36.37 -16.06
N THR A 305 -2.41 -35.45 -15.28
CA THR A 305 -2.75 -34.02 -15.31
C THR A 305 -1.68 -33.15 -15.97
N PHE A 306 -0.64 -33.74 -16.58
CA PHE A 306 0.41 -32.98 -17.27
C PHE A 306 -0.16 -32.27 -18.49
N ILE A 307 0.17 -30.98 -18.65
CA ILE A 307 -0.27 -30.18 -19.79
C ILE A 307 0.79 -30.32 -20.89
N THR A 308 0.48 -31.11 -21.93
CA THR A 308 1.42 -31.48 -23.00
C THR A 308 1.71 -30.37 -24.00
N SER A 309 0.77 -29.47 -24.24
CA SER A 309 0.90 -28.37 -25.20
C SER A 309 0.36 -27.07 -24.60
N PRO A 310 1.05 -26.49 -23.61
CA PRO A 310 0.64 -25.25 -22.97
C PRO A 310 0.64 -24.09 -23.98
N SER A 311 -0.36 -23.23 -23.89
CA SER A 311 -0.45 -22.01 -24.69
C SER A 311 0.30 -20.86 -24.03
N LEU A 312 0.46 -19.71 -24.72
CA LEU A 312 1.17 -18.56 -24.17
C LEU A 312 0.60 -18.11 -22.80
N LYS A 313 -0.73 -18.07 -22.65
CA LYS A 313 -1.40 -17.76 -21.37
C LYS A 313 -1.10 -18.73 -20.22
N ASP A 314 -0.60 -19.93 -20.53
CA ASP A 314 -0.29 -20.96 -19.53
C ASP A 314 1.15 -20.83 -19.01
N ARG A 315 2.05 -20.24 -19.83
CA ARG A 315 3.46 -20.02 -19.53
C ARG A 315 3.64 -19.02 -18.39
N ILE A 316 4.80 -19.07 -17.74
CA ILE A 316 5.24 -18.04 -16.80
C ILE A 316 5.80 -16.86 -17.60
N HIS A 317 5.34 -15.66 -17.25
CA HIS A 317 5.72 -14.42 -17.94
C HIS A 317 6.75 -13.62 -17.15
N CYS A 318 6.79 -13.78 -15.83
CA CYS A 318 7.81 -13.19 -14.96
C CYS A 318 8.13 -14.14 -13.80
N VAL A 319 9.40 -14.24 -13.41
CA VAL A 319 9.86 -14.94 -12.20
C VAL A 319 10.32 -13.94 -11.15
N ALA A 320 9.75 -14.02 -9.95
CA ALA A 320 10.21 -13.27 -8.79
C ALA A 320 10.99 -14.19 -7.84
N TYR A 321 12.29 -13.94 -7.70
CA TYR A 321 13.13 -14.58 -6.69
C TYR A 321 12.86 -13.99 -5.32
N VAL A 322 12.06 -14.68 -4.51
CA VAL A 322 11.64 -14.24 -3.19
C VAL A 322 12.69 -14.63 -2.15
N LEU A 323 13.26 -13.63 -1.49
CA LEU A 323 14.34 -13.76 -0.53
C LEU A 323 14.01 -12.99 0.73
N ASP A 324 14.36 -13.56 1.87
CA ASP A 324 14.22 -12.89 3.16
C ASP A 324 15.45 -12.00 3.41
N ILE A 325 15.21 -10.70 3.57
CA ILE A 325 16.26 -9.69 3.76
C ILE A 325 17.14 -9.98 4.98
N THR A 326 16.59 -10.61 6.01
CA THR A 326 17.27 -10.89 7.29
C THR A 326 18.20 -12.10 7.23
N SER A 327 17.97 -13.03 6.30
CA SER A 327 18.71 -14.29 6.21
C SER A 327 19.53 -14.45 4.93
N ILE A 328 19.49 -13.46 4.03
CA ILE A 328 20.17 -13.54 2.73
C ILE A 328 21.69 -13.72 2.82
N ASP A 329 22.32 -13.12 3.83
CA ASP A 329 23.77 -13.21 4.04
C ASP A 329 24.20 -14.63 4.50
N ASN A 330 23.24 -15.48 4.90
CA ASN A 330 23.46 -16.82 5.45
C ASN A 330 23.06 -17.96 4.51
N LEU A 331 22.88 -17.69 3.21
CA LEU A 331 22.55 -18.74 2.24
C LEU A 331 23.71 -19.72 2.06
N SER A 332 23.43 -21.02 2.22
CA SER A 332 24.43 -22.07 2.05
C SER A 332 24.87 -22.21 0.58
N SER A 333 26.07 -22.75 0.35
CA SER A 333 26.58 -23.00 -1.02
C SER A 333 25.65 -23.90 -1.85
N LYS A 334 25.00 -24.88 -1.22
CA LYS A 334 23.98 -25.74 -1.85
C LYS A 334 22.75 -24.94 -2.30
N MET A 335 22.27 -24.03 -1.46
CA MET A 335 21.16 -23.13 -1.82
C MET A 335 21.54 -22.23 -3.00
N LEU A 336 22.74 -21.64 -2.96
CA LEU A 336 23.25 -20.81 -4.05
C LEU A 336 23.34 -21.59 -5.37
N ALA A 337 23.79 -22.84 -5.34
CA ALA A 337 23.84 -23.71 -6.52
C ALA A 337 22.45 -23.97 -7.10
N LYS A 338 21.45 -24.28 -6.26
CA LYS A 338 20.05 -24.45 -6.70
C LYS A 338 19.49 -23.18 -7.31
N PHE A 339 19.74 -22.01 -6.71
CA PHE A 339 19.33 -20.72 -7.28
C PHE A 339 19.94 -20.45 -8.65
N LYS A 340 21.24 -20.73 -8.82
CA LYS A 340 21.90 -20.61 -10.13
C LYS A 340 21.32 -21.58 -11.16
N GLN A 341 20.93 -22.79 -10.74
CA GLN A 341 20.25 -23.73 -11.61
C GLN A 341 18.90 -23.19 -12.06
N VAL A 342 18.05 -22.71 -11.14
CA VAL A 342 16.77 -22.07 -11.49
C VAL A 342 17.01 -20.89 -12.42
N HIS A 343 17.98 -20.03 -12.10
CA HIS A 343 18.27 -18.84 -12.90
C HIS A 343 18.73 -19.18 -14.32
N LYS A 344 19.56 -20.21 -14.48
CA LYS A 344 19.92 -20.72 -15.80
C LYS A 344 18.71 -21.16 -16.61
N GLU A 345 17.76 -21.89 -16.01
CA GLU A 345 16.53 -22.29 -16.70
C GLU A 345 15.62 -21.11 -17.06
N VAL A 346 15.54 -20.10 -16.20
CA VAL A 346 14.80 -18.86 -16.47
C VAL A 346 15.39 -18.12 -17.68
N LEU A 347 16.72 -17.97 -17.72
CA LEU A 347 17.42 -17.36 -18.86
C LEU A 347 17.25 -18.18 -20.14
N ASN A 348 17.36 -19.51 -20.07
CA ASN A 348 17.15 -20.39 -21.22
C ASN A 348 15.73 -20.29 -21.80
N CYS A 349 14.73 -20.04 -20.95
CA CYS A 349 13.35 -19.83 -21.38
C CYS A 349 13.06 -18.38 -21.81
N GLY A 350 14.03 -17.47 -21.69
CA GLY A 350 13.86 -16.04 -22.00
C GLY A 350 12.86 -15.32 -21.09
N VAL A 351 12.52 -15.87 -19.92
CA VAL A 351 11.44 -15.32 -19.08
C VAL A 351 11.95 -14.11 -18.30
N ALA A 352 11.13 -13.06 -18.22
CA ALA A 352 11.43 -11.89 -17.40
C ALA A 352 11.65 -12.27 -15.94
N HIS A 353 12.53 -11.55 -15.24
CA HIS A 353 12.83 -11.89 -13.86
C HIS A 353 13.23 -10.71 -13.00
N VAL A 354 12.86 -10.78 -11.72
CA VAL A 354 13.16 -9.79 -10.69
C VAL A 354 13.56 -10.49 -9.40
N ALA A 355 14.22 -9.78 -8.49
CA ALA A 355 14.40 -10.23 -7.11
C ALA A 355 13.45 -9.45 -6.18
N LEU A 356 12.87 -10.15 -5.22
CA LEU A 356 11.95 -9.61 -4.23
C LEU A 356 12.48 -9.90 -2.82
N LEU A 357 12.97 -8.85 -2.15
CA LEU A 357 13.37 -8.86 -0.75
C LEU A 357 12.16 -8.62 0.14
N THR A 358 11.79 -9.62 0.94
CA THR A 358 10.67 -9.56 1.88
C THR A 358 11.16 -9.32 3.31
N LYS A 359 10.21 -9.20 4.26
CA LYS A 359 10.44 -8.97 5.70
C LYS A 359 11.21 -7.69 5.99
N VAL A 360 10.88 -6.65 5.24
CA VAL A 360 11.27 -5.29 5.56
C VAL A 360 10.47 -4.82 6.77
N ASP A 361 11.15 -4.48 7.85
CA ASP A 361 10.52 -4.07 9.12
C ASP A 361 10.03 -2.61 9.10
N ASP A 362 10.80 -1.68 8.55
CA ASP A 362 10.43 -0.25 8.48
C ASP A 362 10.42 0.29 7.05
N CYS A 363 9.23 0.28 6.45
CA CYS A 363 9.00 0.82 5.11
C CYS A 363 9.15 2.34 5.04
N SER A 364 9.11 3.03 6.18
CA SER A 364 9.34 4.47 6.27
C SER A 364 10.82 4.85 6.16
N GLU A 365 11.74 3.93 6.43
CA GLU A 365 13.16 4.15 6.11
C GLU A 365 13.44 3.98 4.61
N ILE A 366 12.57 3.21 3.94
CA ILE A 366 12.77 2.82 2.54
C ILE A 366 12.07 3.76 1.56
N LEU A 367 10.88 4.27 1.85
CA LEU A 367 10.22 5.17 0.91
C LEU A 367 10.71 6.60 1.10
N GLN A 368 11.41 7.19 0.12
CA GLN A 368 11.66 8.65 0.15
C GLN A 368 10.35 9.44 0.05
N ASP A 369 10.37 10.73 0.37
CA ASP A 369 9.18 11.60 0.40
C ASP A 369 8.40 11.66 -0.92
N ASN A 370 9.07 11.36 -2.04
CA ASN A 370 8.45 11.32 -3.36
C ASN A 370 7.81 9.97 -3.71
N PHE A 371 7.97 8.93 -2.88
CA PHE A 371 7.51 7.55 -3.10
C PHE A 371 7.98 6.88 -4.41
N LEU A 372 8.83 7.57 -5.18
CA LEU A 372 9.39 7.11 -6.46
C LEU A 372 10.72 6.38 -6.26
N ASN A 373 11.44 6.70 -5.18
CA ASN A 373 12.77 6.19 -4.92
C ASN A 373 12.81 5.46 -3.58
N LEU A 374 13.41 4.27 -3.61
CA LEU A 374 13.73 3.52 -2.40
C LEU A 374 14.99 4.17 -1.78
N SER A 375 14.83 4.89 -0.68
CA SER A 375 15.90 5.20 0.28
C SER A 375 16.51 3.89 0.74
N ARG A 376 17.72 3.60 0.28
CA ARG A 376 18.42 2.38 0.69
C ARG A 376 19.26 2.72 1.90
N SER A 377 18.80 2.32 3.09
CA SER A 377 19.67 2.26 4.27
C SER A 377 20.94 1.48 3.93
N MET A 378 22.04 1.73 4.64
CA MET A 378 23.33 1.05 4.38
C MET A 378 23.18 -0.49 4.41
N THR A 379 22.35 -1.01 5.31
CA THR A 379 22.06 -2.44 5.43
C THR A 379 21.34 -2.97 4.17
N SER A 380 20.31 -2.27 3.71
CA SER A 380 19.60 -2.62 2.47
C SER A 380 20.50 -2.56 1.24
N GLN A 381 21.44 -1.62 1.17
CA GLN A 381 22.40 -1.55 0.05
C GLN A 381 23.31 -2.77 -0.01
N ARG A 382 23.82 -3.25 1.14
CA ARG A 382 24.66 -4.45 1.19
C ARG A 382 23.91 -5.68 0.69
N GLN A 383 22.68 -5.87 1.16
CA GLN A 383 21.84 -7.02 0.78
C GLN A 383 21.48 -6.98 -0.71
N VAL A 384 21.11 -5.80 -1.24
CA VAL A 384 20.87 -5.58 -2.68
C VAL A 384 22.12 -5.93 -3.50
N MET A 385 23.30 -5.49 -3.06
CA MET A 385 24.56 -5.79 -3.76
C MET A 385 24.90 -7.28 -3.71
N ASN A 386 24.57 -7.98 -2.62
CA ASN A 386 24.76 -9.42 -2.51
C ASN A 386 23.87 -10.19 -3.50
N ILE A 387 22.60 -9.81 -3.66
CA ILE A 387 21.70 -10.38 -4.69
C ILE A 387 22.25 -10.14 -6.08
N HIS A 388 22.62 -8.90 -6.37
CA HIS A 388 23.14 -8.52 -7.67
C HIS A 388 24.33 -9.42 -8.05
N LYS A 389 25.29 -9.61 -7.13
CA LYS A 389 26.44 -10.52 -7.36
C LYS A 389 26.05 -12.00 -7.44
N MET A 390 25.02 -12.42 -6.72
CA MET A 390 24.60 -13.82 -6.63
C MET A 390 23.86 -14.28 -7.89
N LEU A 391 22.94 -13.47 -8.38
CA LEU A 391 22.01 -13.80 -9.47
C LEU A 391 22.29 -13.03 -10.76
N ASP A 392 23.25 -12.09 -10.76
CA ASP A 392 23.56 -11.20 -11.89
C ASP A 392 22.34 -10.37 -12.39
N ILE A 393 21.43 -10.06 -11.46
CA ILE A 393 20.23 -9.28 -11.76
C ILE A 393 20.54 -7.78 -11.60
N PRO A 394 20.09 -6.91 -12.52
CA PRO A 394 20.26 -5.47 -12.38
C PRO A 394 19.70 -4.94 -11.06
N ILE A 395 20.41 -3.99 -10.46
CA ILE A 395 20.03 -3.37 -9.19
C ILE A 395 18.64 -2.70 -9.26
N SER A 396 18.20 -2.26 -10.43
CA SER A 396 16.86 -1.72 -10.70
C SER A 396 15.74 -2.76 -10.65
N SER A 397 16.09 -4.04 -10.79
CA SER A 397 15.17 -5.19 -10.76
C SER A 397 15.18 -5.91 -9.39
N ILE A 398 15.80 -5.30 -8.37
CA ILE A 398 15.78 -5.77 -6.98
C ILE A 398 14.80 -4.90 -6.18
N LEU A 399 13.68 -5.51 -5.83
CA LEU A 399 12.50 -4.88 -5.22
C LEU A 399 12.44 -5.25 -3.73
N MET A 400 11.92 -4.35 -2.90
CA MET A 400 11.80 -4.54 -1.45
C MET A 400 10.35 -4.38 -1.01
N VAL A 401 9.86 -5.28 -0.16
CA VAL A 401 8.47 -5.27 0.34
C VAL A 401 8.38 -5.68 1.82
N GLY A 402 7.47 -5.01 2.54
CA GLY A 402 6.91 -5.50 3.79
C GLY A 402 5.67 -6.34 3.51
N ASN A 403 5.44 -7.42 4.27
CA ASN A 403 4.28 -8.30 4.10
C ASN A 403 3.36 -8.25 5.32
N TYR A 404 2.04 -8.40 5.11
CA TYR A 404 1.03 -8.41 6.17
C TYR A 404 0.91 -9.75 6.92
N ALA A 405 2.01 -10.47 7.13
CA ALA A 405 1.99 -11.78 7.78
C ALA A 405 1.58 -11.71 9.26
N SER A 406 1.93 -10.60 9.93
CA SER A 406 1.73 -10.38 11.36
C SER A 406 0.82 -9.20 11.66
N ASP A 407 0.29 -8.54 10.63
CA ASP A 407 -0.51 -7.33 10.75
C ASP A 407 -2.01 -7.64 10.75
N LEU A 408 -2.78 -6.80 11.45
CA LEU A 408 -4.24 -6.88 11.50
C LEU A 408 -4.92 -5.88 10.57
N GLU A 409 -4.24 -4.79 10.24
CA GLU A 409 -4.74 -3.71 9.39
C GLU A 409 -3.76 -3.41 8.27
N LEU A 410 -4.28 -2.84 7.17
CA LEU A 410 -3.46 -2.39 6.07
C LEU A 410 -2.76 -1.08 6.42
N ASP A 411 -1.50 -0.98 6.00
CA ASP A 411 -0.69 0.23 6.10
C ASP A 411 -0.40 0.82 4.71
N PRO A 412 -0.71 2.11 4.45
CA PRO A 412 -0.50 2.71 3.14
C PRO A 412 0.96 2.69 2.64
N MET A 413 1.95 2.69 3.52
CA MET A 413 3.36 2.65 3.11
C MET A 413 3.74 1.26 2.62
N ASN A 414 3.34 0.22 3.36
CA ASN A 414 3.48 -1.18 2.94
C ASN A 414 2.76 -1.42 1.60
N ASP A 415 1.53 -0.91 1.46
CA ASP A 415 0.74 -1.03 0.22
C ASP A 415 1.49 -0.44 -0.99
N ILE A 416 2.14 0.72 -0.85
CA ILE A 416 2.93 1.34 -1.93
C ILE A 416 4.06 0.43 -2.38
N LEU A 417 4.79 -0.18 -1.45
CA LEU A 417 5.89 -1.08 -1.80
C LEU A 417 5.38 -2.33 -2.54
N ILE A 418 4.31 -2.94 -2.03
CA ILE A 418 3.68 -4.13 -2.65
C ILE A 418 3.20 -3.79 -4.07
N LEU A 419 2.47 -2.69 -4.23
CA LEU A 419 1.93 -2.26 -5.52
C LEU A 419 3.03 -1.83 -6.49
N SER A 420 4.07 -1.16 -6.01
CA SER A 420 5.21 -0.77 -6.84
C SER A 420 5.98 -1.99 -7.32
N ALA A 421 6.21 -2.97 -6.45
CA ALA A 421 6.87 -4.22 -6.82
C ALA A 421 6.05 -5.00 -7.87
N LEU A 422 4.74 -5.11 -7.65
CA LEU A 422 3.84 -5.74 -8.62
C LEU A 422 3.85 -5.02 -9.97
N ARG A 423 3.77 -3.68 -9.98
CA ARG A 423 3.85 -2.89 -11.22
C ARG A 423 5.16 -3.14 -11.99
N GLN A 424 6.29 -3.26 -11.29
CA GLN A 424 7.57 -3.56 -11.92
C GLN A 424 7.61 -4.98 -12.49
N MET A 425 7.00 -5.97 -11.83
CA MET A 425 6.86 -7.32 -12.37
C MET A 425 6.00 -7.35 -13.63
N LEU A 426 4.90 -6.59 -13.67
CA LEU A 426 4.02 -6.48 -14.84
C LEU A 426 4.75 -5.83 -16.03
N ARG A 427 5.51 -4.75 -15.79
CA ARG A 427 6.32 -4.10 -16.83
C ARG A 427 7.40 -5.04 -17.39
N ALA A 428 8.10 -5.76 -16.51
CA ALA A 428 9.09 -6.74 -16.97
C ALA A 428 8.45 -7.85 -17.80
N ALA A 429 7.23 -8.27 -17.46
CA ALA A 429 6.48 -9.25 -18.25
C ALA A 429 6.05 -8.69 -19.62
N ASP A 430 5.67 -7.41 -19.71
CA ASP A 430 5.38 -6.76 -21.00
C ASP A 430 6.62 -6.67 -21.89
N ASP A 431 7.78 -6.28 -21.34
CA ASP A 431 9.04 -6.23 -22.08
C ASP A 431 9.38 -7.63 -22.66
N PHE A 432 9.11 -8.69 -21.90
CA PHE A 432 9.23 -10.07 -22.37
C PHE A 432 8.23 -10.41 -23.50
N LEU A 433 6.97 -9.99 -23.35
CA LEU A 433 5.94 -10.24 -24.37
C LEU A 433 6.23 -9.50 -25.68
N GLU A 434 6.80 -8.30 -25.60
CA GLU A 434 7.22 -7.50 -26.75
C GLU A 434 8.39 -8.13 -27.53
N ASP A 435 9.32 -8.80 -26.83
CA ASP A 435 10.49 -9.47 -27.43
C ASP A 435 10.16 -10.87 -28.00
N LEU A 436 8.91 -11.34 -27.90
CA LEU A 436 8.53 -12.65 -28.42
C LEU A 436 8.71 -12.73 -29.95
N PRO A 437 9.23 -13.86 -30.48
CA PRO A 437 9.36 -14.05 -31.92
C PRO A 437 8.01 -13.92 -32.64
N LEU A 438 8.03 -13.35 -33.86
CA LEU A 438 6.84 -13.16 -34.70
C LEU A 438 6.02 -14.45 -34.97
N GLU A 439 6.65 -15.61 -34.87
CA GLU A 439 5.98 -16.92 -35.01
C GLU A 439 5.09 -17.26 -33.81
N GLU A 440 5.45 -16.80 -32.61
CA GLU A 440 4.65 -16.98 -31.39
C GLU A 440 3.53 -15.94 -31.27
N THR A 441 3.70 -14.74 -31.84
CA THR A 441 2.70 -13.67 -31.84
C THR A 441 1.74 -13.74 -33.06
N GLY A 442 2.24 -14.12 -34.24
CA GLY A 442 1.47 -14.19 -35.49
C GLY A 442 0.43 -15.33 -35.55
N ALA A 443 0.55 -16.36 -34.70
CA ALA A 443 -0.50 -17.36 -34.52
C ALA A 443 -1.76 -16.78 -33.84
N ILE A 444 -1.62 -15.68 -33.10
CA ILE A 444 -2.70 -15.03 -32.34
C ILE A 444 -3.43 -13.98 -33.21
N GLU A 445 -2.72 -13.22 -34.06
CA GLU A 445 -3.35 -12.27 -35.00
C GLU A 445 -4.29 -12.95 -36.00
N ARG A 446 -3.98 -14.19 -36.44
CA ARG A 446 -4.87 -14.97 -37.33
C ARG A 446 -6.16 -15.43 -36.66
N VAL A 447 -6.22 -15.48 -35.32
CA VAL A 447 -7.43 -15.85 -34.56
C VAL A 447 -8.29 -14.62 -34.26
N LEU A 448 -7.71 -13.41 -34.27
CA LEU A 448 -8.40 -12.15 -33.98
C LEU A 448 -8.89 -11.40 -35.22
N GLN A 449 -8.56 -11.85 -36.44
CA GLN A 449 -9.21 -11.33 -37.64
C GLN A 449 -10.63 -11.90 -37.75
N PRO A 450 -11.69 -11.06 -37.82
CA PRO A 450 -13.01 -11.54 -38.21
C PRO A 450 -12.89 -12.07 -39.64
N CYS A 451 -13.29 -13.33 -39.87
CA CYS A 451 -13.57 -13.78 -41.23
C CYS A 451 -14.59 -12.80 -41.84
N ILE A 452 -14.17 -12.08 -42.89
CA ILE A 452 -14.98 -11.13 -43.65
C ILE A 452 -16.22 -11.81 -44.21
#